data_AF-A0A5M8QJF5-F1
#
_entry.id   AF-A0A5M8QJF5-F1
#
_cell.length_a   1.000
_cell.length_b   1.000
_cell.length_c   1.000
_cell.angle_alpha   90.00
_cell.angle_beta   90.00
_cell.angle_gamma   90.00
#
_symmetry.space_group_name_H-M   'P 1'
#
loop_
_entity.id
_entity.type
_entity.pdbx_description
1 polymer ?
#
loop_
_entity_poly.entity_id
_entity_poly.type
_entity_poly.pdbx_seq_one_letter_code
_entity_poly.pdbx_strand_id
1 'polypeptide(L)'
;MIVDHDTVLLTASDLTVASNCEWQLLASLDHELGRRDRPPPEDDAMLARTAEPGERHEARILKGLRQQCPVVEIEKLFDAAGQVAAIVATRSQGGRR
;
A
#
# COMPACT_ATOMS: atom_id res chain seq x y z
N MET A 1 -2.60 -8.37 1.19
CA MET A 1 -2.15 -9.44 2.11
C MET A 1 -0.69 -9.24 2.43
N ILE A 2 -0.27 -9.54 3.66
CA ILE A 2 1.15 -9.56 4.04
C ILE A 2 1.43 -10.91 4.71
N VAL A 3 2.43 -11.63 4.21
CA VAL A 3 2.88 -12.91 4.77
C VAL A 3 4.25 -12.73 5.40
N ASP A 4 4.37 -13.08 6.68
CA ASP A 4 5.63 -13.07 7.42
C ASP A 4 5.77 -14.37 8.22
N HIS A 5 6.69 -15.23 7.79
CA HIS A 5 6.91 -16.57 8.35
C HIS A 5 5.57 -17.35 8.49
N ASP A 6 5.11 -17.56 9.72
CA ASP A 6 3.87 -18.31 10.04
C ASP A 6 2.65 -17.40 10.28
N THR A 7 2.78 -16.10 10.02
CA THR A 7 1.72 -15.11 10.23
C THR A 7 1.21 -14.56 8.91
N VAL A 8 -0.12 -14.50 8.77
CA VAL A 8 -0.80 -13.82 7.67
C VAL A 8 -1.57 -12.63 8.23
N LEU A 9 -1.24 -11.43 7.77
CA LEU A 9 -1.98 -10.21 8.06
C LEU A 9 -2.91 -9.87 6.90
N LEU A 10 -4.21 -9.86 7.18
CA LEU A 10 -5.25 -9.42 6.25
C LEU A 10 -5.42 -7.91 6.33
N THR A 11 -5.32 -7.24 5.19
CA THR A 11 -5.57 -5.81 5.03
C THR A 11 -7.04 -5.54 4.70
N ALA A 12 -7.45 -4.28 4.69
CA ALA A 12 -8.79 -3.90 4.28
C ALA A 12 -9.14 -4.37 2.86
N SER A 13 -8.19 -4.28 1.92
CA SER A 13 -8.36 -4.76 0.55
C SER A 13 -8.56 -6.28 0.51
N ASP A 14 -7.89 -7.04 1.38
CA ASP A 14 -8.08 -8.49 1.45
C ASP A 14 -9.50 -8.84 1.91
N LEU A 15 -10.07 -8.08 2.85
CA LEU A 15 -11.46 -8.26 3.27
C LEU A 15 -12.44 -7.95 2.14
N THR A 16 -12.17 -6.91 1.32
CA THR A 16 -12.97 -6.63 0.13
C THR A 16 -12.91 -7.78 -0.87
N VAL A 17 -11.71 -8.31 -1.17
CA VAL A 17 -11.56 -9.48 -2.05
C VAL A 17 -12.32 -10.68 -1.49
N ALA A 18 -12.16 -10.98 -0.21
CA ALA A 18 -12.86 -12.10 0.45
C ALA A 18 -14.38 -11.95 0.40
N SER A 19 -14.90 -10.73 0.51
CA SER A 19 -16.34 -10.45 0.46
C SER A 19 -16.94 -10.61 -0.94
N ASN A 20 -16.12 -10.45 -1.97
CA ASN A 20 -16.54 -10.64 -3.36
C ASN A 20 -16.33 -12.08 -3.84
N CYS A 21 -15.20 -12.69 -3.50
CA CYS A 21 -14.82 -14.05 -3.90
C CYS A 21 -13.76 -14.63 -2.95
N GLU A 22 -14.15 -15.60 -2.11
CA GLU A 22 -13.26 -16.27 -1.17
C GLU A 22 -12.13 -17.05 -1.85
N TRP A 23 -12.37 -17.55 -3.07
CA TRP A 23 -11.35 -18.25 -3.84
C TRP A 23 -10.24 -17.32 -4.33
N GLN A 24 -10.58 -16.06 -4.63
CA GLN A 24 -9.60 -15.08 -5.08
C GLN A 24 -8.68 -14.62 -3.95
N LEU A 25 -9.17 -14.63 -2.70
CA LEU A 25 -8.34 -14.45 -1.52
C LEU A 25 -7.31 -15.60 -1.40
N LEU A 26 -7.75 -16.86 -1.55
CA LEU A 26 -6.86 -18.02 -1.51
C LEU A 26 -5.83 -18.01 -2.65
N ALA A 27 -6.26 -17.63 -3.86
CA ALA A 27 -5.36 -17.45 -5.00
C ALA A 27 -4.29 -16.38 -4.73
N SER A 28 -4.65 -15.31 -4.03
CA SER A 28 -3.70 -14.27 -3.62
C SER A 28 -2.73 -14.80 -2.57
N LEU A 29 -3.21 -15.57 -1.59
CA LEU A 29 -2.35 -16.23 -0.59
C LEU A 29 -1.36 -17.21 -1.23
N ASP A 30 -1.82 -18.06 -2.16
CA ASP A 30 -0.94 -18.99 -2.86
C ASP A 30 0.14 -18.26 -3.68
N HIS A 31 -0.15 -17.06 -4.19
CA HIS A 31 0.85 -16.23 -4.85
C HIS A 31 1.90 -15.71 -3.87
N GLU A 32 1.48 -15.14 -2.73
CA GLU A 32 2.40 -14.67 -1.67
C GLU A 32 3.26 -15.81 -1.11
N LEU A 33 2.75 -17.05 -1.09
CA LEU A 33 3.48 -18.26 -0.70
C LEU A 33 4.36 -18.86 -1.82
N GLY A 34 4.38 -18.27 -3.02
CA GLY A 34 5.17 -18.74 -4.15
C GLY A 34 4.67 -20.04 -4.80
N ARG A 35 3.41 -20.42 -4.57
CA ARG A 35 2.81 -21.65 -5.11
C ARG A 35 2.20 -21.47 -6.49
N ARG A 36 1.95 -20.21 -6.90
CA ARG A 36 1.38 -19.86 -8.21
C ARG A 36 1.81 -18.48 -8.69
N ASP A 37 1.60 -18.26 -9.97
CA ASP A 37 1.74 -16.93 -10.57
C ASP A 37 0.69 -15.96 -10.05
N ARG A 38 1.04 -14.67 -10.12
CA ARG A 38 0.20 -13.57 -9.68
C ARG A 38 -1.14 -13.61 -10.43
N PRO A 39 -2.28 -13.59 -9.72
CA PRO A 39 -3.57 -13.38 -10.38
C PRO A 39 -3.53 -12.10 -11.22
N PRO A 40 -4.20 -12.08 -12.39
CA PRO A 40 -4.30 -10.85 -13.16
C PRO A 40 -4.94 -9.75 -12.29
N PRO A 41 -4.49 -8.49 -12.44
CA PRO A 41 -5.13 -7.38 -11.76
C PRO A 41 -6.60 -7.30 -12.20
N GLU A 42 -7.49 -7.11 -11.23
CA GLU A 42 -8.91 -6.92 -11.49
C GLU A 42 -9.19 -5.42 -11.60
N ASP A 43 -10.10 -5.06 -12.50
CA ASP A 43 -10.54 -3.68 -12.66
C ASP A 43 -11.35 -3.24 -11.44
N ASP A 44 -10.73 -2.43 -10.57
CA ASP A 44 -11.43 -1.84 -9.42
C ASP A 44 -12.14 -0.55 -9.85
N ALA A 45 -13.44 -0.68 -10.11
CA ALA A 45 -14.30 0.45 -10.47
C ALA A 45 -14.37 1.55 -9.40
N MET A 46 -14.17 1.21 -8.12
CA MET A 46 -14.07 2.20 -7.05
C MET A 46 -12.75 2.95 -7.15
N LEU A 47 -11.62 2.24 -7.30
CA LEU A 47 -10.31 2.85 -7.50
C LEU A 47 -10.30 3.81 -8.69
N ALA A 48 -10.86 3.39 -9.83
CA ALA A 48 -10.97 4.24 -11.02
C ALA A 48 -11.75 5.54 -10.76
N ARG A 49 -12.78 5.49 -9.91
CA ARG A 49 -13.58 6.67 -9.54
C ARG A 49 -12.89 7.55 -8.50
N THR A 50 -12.10 6.97 -7.61
CA THR A 50 -11.53 7.67 -6.45
C THR A 50 -10.09 8.12 -6.62
N ALA A 51 -9.36 7.62 -7.63
CA ALA A 51 -7.96 7.94 -7.86
C ALA A 51 -7.72 9.46 -7.98
N GLU A 52 -8.36 10.12 -8.94
CA GLU A 52 -8.16 11.55 -9.18
C GLU A 52 -8.65 12.43 -7.98
N PRO A 53 -9.85 12.21 -7.40
CA PRO A 53 -10.23 12.91 -6.17
C PRO A 53 -9.26 12.70 -5.00
N GLY A 54 -8.72 11.49 -4.85
CA GLY A 54 -7.73 11.13 -3.84
C GLY A 54 -6.42 11.90 -4.00
N GLU A 55 -5.86 11.91 -5.20
CA GLU A 55 -4.64 12.66 -5.51
C GLU A 55 -4.79 14.15 -5.22
N ARG A 56 -5.92 14.76 -5.62
CA ARG A 56 -6.21 16.17 -5.30
C ARG A 56 -6.32 16.40 -3.79
N HIS A 57 -6.87 15.45 -3.04
CA HIS A 57 -6.95 15.53 -1.59
C HIS A 57 -5.55 15.48 -0.97
N GLU A 58 -4.73 14.49 -1.33
CA GLU A 58 -3.36 14.34 -0.84
C GLU A 58 -2.51 15.59 -1.13
N ALA A 59 -2.59 16.14 -2.35
CA ALA A 59 -1.87 17.35 -2.73
C ALA A 59 -2.28 18.56 -1.86
N ARG A 60 -3.56 18.67 -1.51
CA ARG A 60 -4.06 19.73 -0.62
C ARG A 60 -3.51 19.59 0.79
N ILE A 61 -3.51 18.37 1.34
CA ILE A 61 -2.96 18.08 2.67
C ILE A 61 -1.45 18.37 2.70
N LEU A 62 -0.71 17.89 1.69
CA LEU A 62 0.73 18.12 1.58
C LEU A 62 1.08 19.62 1.56
N LYS A 63 0.31 20.42 0.81
CA LYS A 63 0.46 21.88 0.80
C LYS A 63 0.28 22.49 2.19
N GLY A 64 -0.70 22.01 2.96
CA GLY A 64 -0.93 22.45 4.34
C GLY A 64 0.20 22.05 5.28
N LEU A 65 0.68 20.80 5.19
CA LEU A 65 1.78 20.30 6.01
C LEU A 65 3.08 21.08 5.78
N ARG A 66 3.40 21.40 4.52
CA ARG A 66 4.58 22.22 4.15
C ARG A 66 4.59 23.61 4.80
N GLN A 67 3.42 24.13 5.19
CA GLN A 67 3.31 25.42 5.88
C GLN A 67 3.46 25.30 7.40
N GLN A 68 3.24 24.12 7.97
CA GLN A 68 3.18 23.90 9.42
C GLN A 68 4.46 23.26 9.98
N CYS A 69 5.17 22.49 9.17
CA CYS A 69 6.35 21.75 9.61
C CYS A 69 7.28 21.39 8.45
N PRO A 70 8.55 21.06 8.74
CA PRO A 70 9.42 20.41 7.75
C PRO A 70 8.79 19.09 7.29
N VAL A 71 8.65 18.93 5.97
CA VAL A 71 8.11 17.72 5.35
C VAL A 71 9.23 17.00 4.60
N VAL A 72 9.30 15.69 4.77
CA VAL A 72 10.15 14.80 3.97
C VAL A 72 9.24 14.07 2.98
N GLU A 73 9.56 14.21 1.70
CA GLU A 73 8.82 13.54 0.62
C GLU A 73 9.58 12.30 0.19
N ILE A 74 8.85 11.21 0.04
CA ILE A 74 9.37 9.91 -0.37
C ILE A 74 8.75 9.61 -1.74
N GLU A 75 9.54 9.03 -2.63
CA GLU A 75 9.09 8.69 -3.97
C GLU A 75 7.89 7.72 -3.90
N LYS A 76 6.85 7.97 -4.72
CA LYS A 76 5.69 7.09 -4.83
C LYS A 76 6.04 5.84 -5.66
N LEU A 77 6.96 5.01 -5.16
CA LEU A 77 7.17 3.65 -5.65
C LEU A 77 6.56 2.66 -4.66
N PHE A 78 5.54 1.94 -5.14
CA PHE A 78 5.04 0.71 -4.51
C PHE A 78 5.81 -0.51 -5.05
N ASP A 79 7.14 -0.43 -5.02
CA ASP A 79 7.99 -1.60 -5.18
C ASP A 79 8.77 -1.85 -3.88
N ALA A 80 9.35 -3.04 -3.76
CA ALA A 80 10.09 -3.42 -2.57
C ALA A 80 11.25 -2.45 -2.28
N ALA A 81 11.87 -1.90 -3.33
CA ALA A 81 12.97 -0.93 -3.20
C ALA A 81 12.48 0.41 -2.62
N GLY A 82 11.36 0.94 -3.11
CA GLY A 82 10.72 2.17 -2.65
C GLY A 82 10.23 2.04 -1.21
N GLN A 83 9.69 0.89 -0.83
CA GLN A 83 9.28 0.62 0.56
C GLN A 83 10.49 0.59 1.53
N VAL A 84 11.60 -0.03 1.14
CA VAL A 84 12.83 -0.03 1.94
C VAL A 84 13.40 1.40 2.06
N ALA A 85 13.43 2.15 0.97
CA ALA A 85 13.89 3.54 0.99
C ALA A 85 13.05 4.42 1.93
N ALA A 86 11.71 4.23 1.92
CA ALA A 86 10.79 4.94 2.81
C ALA A 86 11.07 4.69 4.30
N ILE A 87 11.31 3.43 4.67
CA ILE A 87 11.62 3.02 6.06
C ILE A 87 12.93 3.66 6.53
N VAL A 88 13.98 3.61 5.69
CA VAL A 88 15.29 4.18 5.99
C VAL A 88 15.20 5.70 6.15
N ALA A 89 14.50 6.39 5.24
CA ALA A 89 14.29 7.83 5.31
C ALA A 89 13.57 8.22 6.61
N THR A 90 12.54 7.47 7.00
CA THR A 90 11.79 7.73 8.24
C THR A 90 12.66 7.55 9.49
N ARG A 91 13.46 6.47 9.54
CA ARG A 91 14.33 6.16 10.69
C ARG A 91 15.47 7.17 10.88
N SER A 92 16.07 7.66 9.78
CA SER A 92 17.15 8.65 9.85
C SER A 92 16.67 10.01 10.38
N GLN A 93 15.39 10.34 10.21
CA GLN A 93 14.77 11.56 10.74
C GLN A 93 14.32 11.43 12.20
N GLY A 94 13.99 10.22 12.66
CA GLY A 94 13.51 9.94 14.02
C GLY A 94 14.57 9.98 15.12
N GLY A 95 15.86 10.10 14.78
CA GLY A 95 16.98 10.14 15.74
C GLY A 95 17.22 11.49 16.43
N ARG A 96 16.36 12.49 16.22
CA ARG A 96 16.41 13.79 16.92
C ARG A 96 15.28 13.89 17.93
N ARG A 97 15.45 13.23 19.08
CA ARG A 97 14.83 13.61 20.35
C ARG A 97 15.85 13.45 21.47
#